data_AF-A0A5S9M4J9-F1
#
_entry.id   AF-A0A5S9M4J9-F1
#
_cell.length_a   1.000
_cell.length_b   1.000
_cell.length_c   1.000
_cell.angle_alpha   90.00
_cell.angle_beta   90.00
_cell.angle_gamma   90.00
#
_symmetry.space_group_name_H-M   'P 1'
#
loop_
_entity.id
_entity.type
_entity.pdbx_description
1 polymer ?
#
loop_
_entity_poly.entity_id
_entity_poly.type
_entity_poly.pdbx_seq_one_letter_code
_entity_poly.pdbx_strand_id
1 'polypeptide(L)'
;MGRSRQYGFWRDTHLMIKGEAVRDLQQIFMQDWYYMTNERCSGVDYFKDFSHLESTTEGVQMIAGGPDKQWEVIKNLFFSMIISAKKSIWIASPYFVPDDDILSALKIAALSGVDVRIIAPKNPDKRIVFHASRSYFPELLDAGAKVYEYDQGFMHSKFIIVDSELASIGTANMDMRSFHLNFEVNAFLYKTKSTEKLVNDFLGDLEQSHEIVPEEFAKRDPWGSDCLNQQQDYYHHFYKDCIFPFFYKGGFLILLRK
;
A
#
# COMPACT_ATOMS: atom_id res chain seq x y z
N MET A 1 15.51 -9.75 2.24
CA MET A 1 15.56 -8.69 1.18
C MET A 1 16.79 -7.78 1.37
N GLY A 2 17.18 -6.96 0.38
CA GLY A 2 18.21 -5.91 0.57
C GLY A 2 19.69 -6.28 0.38
N ARG A 3 20.02 -7.43 -0.21
CA ARG A 3 21.42 -7.85 -0.49
C ARG A 3 21.90 -7.54 -1.91
N SER A 4 21.04 -7.02 -2.77
CA SER A 4 21.42 -6.63 -4.13
C SER A 4 22.16 -5.29 -4.08
N ARG A 5 23.40 -5.26 -4.59
CA ARG A 5 24.14 -4.01 -4.78
C ARG A 5 23.41 -3.00 -5.68
N GLN A 6 22.54 -3.49 -6.58
CA GLN A 6 21.80 -2.65 -7.53
C GLN A 6 20.64 -1.89 -6.87
N TYR A 7 19.95 -2.51 -5.91
CA TYR A 7 18.72 -1.95 -5.32
C TYR A 7 18.91 -1.42 -3.89
N GLY A 8 20.05 -1.71 -3.25
CA GLY A 8 20.37 -1.23 -1.91
C GLY A 8 19.49 -1.86 -0.82
N PHE A 9 19.36 -1.14 0.30
CA PHE A 9 18.52 -1.54 1.43
C PHE A 9 17.04 -1.41 1.07
N TRP A 10 16.25 -2.43 1.40
CA TRP A 10 14.80 -2.43 1.19
C TRP A 10 14.15 -2.06 2.51
N ARG A 11 13.59 -0.85 2.58
CA ARG A 11 12.87 -0.40 3.75
C ARG A 11 11.43 -0.89 3.66
N ASP A 12 11.09 -1.87 4.49
CA ASP A 12 9.76 -2.47 4.54
C ASP A 12 9.27 -2.56 5.99
N THR A 13 7.96 -2.68 6.19
CA THR A 13 7.32 -2.74 7.50
C THR A 13 6.56 -4.04 7.67
N HIS A 14 6.91 -4.79 8.70
CA HIS A 14 6.32 -6.09 9.00
C HIS A 14 5.51 -6.00 10.30
N LEU A 15 4.41 -6.74 10.36
CA LEU A 15 3.58 -6.86 11.56
C LEU A 15 3.61 -8.29 12.12
N MET A 16 3.61 -8.37 13.45
CA MET A 16 3.35 -9.62 14.18
C MET A 16 1.96 -9.51 14.81
N ILE A 17 1.04 -10.36 14.37
CA ILE A 17 -0.36 -10.30 14.79
C ILE A 17 -0.62 -11.32 15.90
N LYS A 18 -1.34 -10.89 16.93
CA LYS A 18 -1.79 -11.70 18.06
C LYS A 18 -3.24 -11.37 18.36
N GLY A 19 -4.00 -12.34 18.84
CA GLY A 19 -5.41 -12.18 19.19
C GLY A 19 -6.35 -12.57 18.06
N GLU A 20 -7.59 -12.07 18.09
CA GLU A 20 -8.69 -12.52 17.22
C GLU A 20 -8.38 -12.37 15.72
N ALA A 21 -7.64 -11.32 15.33
CA ALA A 21 -7.21 -11.08 13.95
C ALA A 21 -6.40 -12.24 13.33
N VAL A 22 -5.83 -13.13 14.14
CA VAL A 22 -5.17 -14.35 13.65
C VAL A 22 -6.19 -15.29 13.00
N ARG A 23 -7.44 -15.29 13.47
CA ARG A 23 -8.55 -16.08 12.87
C ARG A 23 -8.84 -15.62 11.45
N ASP A 24 -8.86 -14.31 11.23
CA ASP A 24 -9.10 -13.75 9.91
C ASP A 24 -7.99 -14.15 8.93
N LEU A 25 -6.72 -14.05 9.35
CA LEU A 25 -5.58 -14.53 8.56
C LEU A 25 -5.68 -16.02 8.23
N GLN A 26 -6.07 -16.83 9.22
CA GLN A 26 -6.25 -18.26 9.02
C GLN A 26 -7.36 -18.54 8.00
N GLN A 27 -8.46 -17.80 8.07
CA GLN A 27 -9.58 -17.93 7.14
C GLN A 27 -9.18 -17.53 5.72
N ILE A 28 -8.46 -16.42 5.55
CA ILE A 28 -7.93 -15.98 4.25
C ILE A 28 -7.04 -17.08 3.66
N PHE A 29 -6.10 -17.60 4.44
CA PHE A 29 -5.22 -18.68 3.99
C PHE A 29 -5.99 -19.93 3.54
N MET A 30 -7.01 -20.35 4.30
CA MET A 30 -7.82 -21.51 3.94
C MET A 30 -8.63 -21.29 2.66
N GLN A 31 -9.14 -20.08 2.45
CA GLN A 31 -9.86 -19.72 1.22
C GLN A 31 -8.92 -19.78 0.02
N ASP A 32 -7.74 -19.19 0.12
CA ASP A 32 -6.72 -19.21 -0.93
C ASP A 32 -6.23 -20.63 -1.20
N TRP A 33 -6.00 -21.43 -0.15
CA TRP A 33 -5.61 -22.84 -0.28
C TRP A 33 -6.67 -23.62 -1.04
N TYR A 34 -7.94 -23.49 -0.67
CA TYR A 34 -9.04 -24.15 -1.36
C TYR A 34 -9.17 -23.68 -2.80
N TYR A 35 -9.04 -22.38 -3.06
CA TYR A 35 -9.07 -21.83 -4.42
C TYR A 35 -7.98 -22.42 -5.31
N MET A 36 -6.77 -22.59 -4.78
CA MET A 36 -5.61 -23.07 -5.53
C MET A 36 -5.56 -24.59 -5.68
N THR A 37 -6.03 -25.35 -4.69
CA THR A 37 -5.83 -26.81 -4.62
C THR A 37 -7.12 -27.61 -4.76
N ASN A 38 -8.28 -26.96 -4.58
CA ASN A 38 -9.58 -27.61 -4.39
C ASN A 38 -9.63 -28.55 -3.16
N GLU A 39 -8.65 -28.47 -2.26
CA GLU A 39 -8.61 -29.21 -0.99
C GLU A 39 -9.13 -28.34 0.15
N ARG A 40 -9.97 -28.91 1.01
CA ARG A 40 -10.49 -28.20 2.18
C ARG A 40 -9.61 -28.46 3.38
N CYS A 41 -9.08 -27.39 3.98
CA CYS A 41 -8.54 -27.46 5.34
C CYS A 41 -9.70 -27.55 6.32
N SER A 42 -10.10 -28.77 6.70
CA SER A 42 -11.14 -28.99 7.70
C SER A 42 -10.51 -29.45 9.02
N GLY A 43 -10.55 -28.60 10.05
CA GLY A 43 -10.10 -28.94 11.39
C GLY A 43 -10.35 -27.81 12.38
N VAL A 44 -10.95 -28.11 13.53
CA VAL A 44 -11.17 -27.13 14.61
C VAL A 44 -9.82 -26.65 15.17
N ASP A 45 -8.80 -27.50 15.10
CA ASP A 45 -7.44 -27.23 15.58
C ASP A 45 -6.75 -26.04 14.89
N TYR A 46 -7.19 -25.66 13.69
CA TYR A 46 -6.65 -24.48 13.00
C TYR A 46 -7.16 -23.17 13.58
N PHE A 47 -8.27 -23.18 14.32
CA PHE A 47 -8.85 -22.00 14.93
C PHE A 47 -8.62 -22.01 16.43
N LYS A 48 -7.69 -21.15 16.86
CA LYS A 48 -7.46 -20.92 18.28
C LYS A 48 -8.69 -20.27 18.91
N ASP A 49 -9.03 -20.70 20.12
CA ASP A 49 -10.02 -20.00 20.93
C ASP A 49 -9.41 -18.72 21.53
N PHE A 50 -10.13 -17.63 21.34
CA PHE A 50 -9.80 -16.30 21.82
C PHE A 50 -10.88 -15.74 22.77
N SER A 51 -11.84 -16.57 23.19
CA SER A 51 -12.95 -16.21 24.07
C SER A 51 -12.52 -15.61 25.43
N HIS A 52 -11.27 -15.82 25.82
CA HIS A 52 -10.68 -15.32 27.07
C HIS A 52 -10.01 -13.95 26.96
N LEU A 53 -9.97 -13.34 25.77
CA LEU A 53 -9.41 -11.99 25.62
C LEU A 53 -10.32 -10.95 26.24
N GLU A 54 -9.74 -10.01 26.97
CA GLU A 54 -10.47 -8.88 27.52
C GLU A 54 -10.89 -7.91 26.42
N SER A 55 -12.07 -7.29 26.58
CA SER A 55 -12.53 -6.23 25.68
C SER A 55 -11.61 -5.02 25.75
N THR A 56 -11.30 -4.44 24.59
CA THR A 56 -10.42 -3.28 24.45
C THR A 56 -10.98 -2.31 23.41
N THR A 57 -10.59 -1.04 23.52
CA THR A 57 -10.87 -0.03 22.49
C THR A 57 -9.86 -0.05 21.34
N GLU A 58 -8.80 -0.84 21.46
CA GLU A 58 -7.82 -1.11 20.40
C GLU A 58 -8.28 -2.27 19.52
N GLY A 59 -7.97 -2.24 18.23
CA GLY A 59 -8.42 -3.30 17.32
C GLY A 59 -7.46 -3.54 16.17
N VAL A 60 -7.43 -4.80 15.71
CA VAL A 60 -6.79 -5.19 14.45
C VAL A 60 -7.83 -5.94 13.64
N GLN A 61 -8.02 -5.53 12.39
CA GLN A 61 -8.89 -6.22 11.45
C GLN A 61 -8.09 -6.61 10.21
N MET A 62 -8.18 -7.87 9.80
CA MET A 62 -7.55 -8.32 8.56
C MET A 62 -8.56 -8.30 7.44
N ILE A 63 -8.20 -7.65 6.34
CA ILE A 63 -9.05 -7.55 5.17
C ILE A 63 -8.26 -8.06 3.97
N ALA A 64 -8.87 -9.02 3.27
CA ALA A 64 -8.40 -9.46 1.96
C ALA A 64 -9.12 -8.69 0.84
N GLY A 65 -8.36 -8.21 -0.13
CA GLY A 65 -8.83 -7.72 -1.42
C GLY A 65 -8.45 -8.69 -2.54
N GLY A 66 -9.17 -8.63 -3.66
CA GLY A 66 -8.89 -9.49 -4.80
C GLY A 66 -9.92 -9.33 -5.92
N PRO A 67 -9.59 -9.77 -7.14
CA PRO A 67 -10.50 -9.73 -8.30
C PRO A 67 -11.68 -10.72 -8.13
N ASP A 68 -11.61 -11.62 -7.16
CA ASP A 68 -12.70 -12.53 -6.75
C ASP A 68 -13.79 -11.82 -5.93
N LYS A 69 -13.55 -10.58 -5.49
CA LYS A 69 -14.50 -9.78 -4.74
C LYS A 69 -15.33 -8.91 -5.69
N GLN A 70 -16.62 -8.79 -5.39
CA GLN A 70 -17.52 -7.90 -6.12
C GLN A 70 -17.15 -6.42 -5.96
N TRP A 71 -16.56 -6.06 -4.81
CA TRP A 71 -16.26 -4.68 -4.44
C TRP A 71 -14.76 -4.49 -4.29
N GLU A 72 -14.30 -3.28 -4.60
CA GLU A 72 -12.91 -2.84 -4.44
C GLU A 72 -12.64 -2.51 -2.95
N VAL A 73 -12.70 -3.53 -2.08
CA VAL A 73 -12.77 -3.35 -0.63
C VAL A 73 -11.60 -2.53 -0.09
N ILE A 74 -10.36 -2.83 -0.51
CA ILE A 74 -9.16 -2.11 -0.04
C ILE A 74 -9.19 -0.65 -0.49
N LYS A 75 -9.52 -0.37 -1.75
CA LYS A 75 -9.70 1.00 -2.26
C LYS A 75 -10.75 1.75 -1.45
N ASN A 76 -11.92 1.15 -1.25
CA ASN A 76 -13.04 1.78 -0.54
C ASN A 76 -12.67 2.09 0.92
N LEU A 77 -11.90 1.21 1.57
CA LEU A 77 -11.39 1.47 2.91
C LEU A 77 -10.35 2.58 2.92
N PHE A 78 -9.40 2.61 1.97
CA PHE A 78 -8.44 3.70 1.85
C PHE A 78 -9.13 5.04 1.60
N PHE A 79 -10.12 5.07 0.70
CA PHE A 79 -10.93 6.24 0.44
C PHE A 79 -11.66 6.71 1.71
N SER A 80 -12.32 5.77 2.42
CA SER A 80 -12.99 6.07 3.68
C SER A 80 -12.03 6.63 4.74
N MET A 81 -10.81 6.09 4.83
CA MET A 81 -9.78 6.60 5.73
C MET A 81 -9.43 8.06 5.38
N ILE A 82 -9.14 8.33 4.12
CA ILE A 82 -8.73 9.67 3.62
C ILE A 82 -9.82 10.71 3.89
N ILE A 83 -11.07 10.44 3.53
CA ILE A 83 -12.17 11.42 3.71
C ILE A 83 -12.55 11.63 5.18
N SER A 84 -12.21 10.67 6.06
CA SER A 84 -12.48 10.78 7.49
C SER A 84 -11.45 11.63 8.25
N ALA A 85 -10.26 11.84 7.66
CA ALA A 85 -9.14 12.52 8.30
C ALA A 85 -9.49 13.95 8.75
N LYS A 86 -8.95 14.33 9.91
CA LYS A 86 -9.15 15.65 10.51
C LYS A 86 -7.86 16.42 10.75
N LYS A 87 -6.72 15.73 10.83
CA LYS A 87 -5.43 16.30 11.21
C LYS A 87 -4.34 15.93 10.21
N SER A 88 -4.21 14.65 9.86
CA SER A 88 -3.12 14.18 9.00
C SER A 88 -3.43 12.93 8.21
N ILE A 89 -2.78 12.80 7.05
CA ILE A 89 -2.77 11.61 6.20
C ILE A 89 -1.33 11.34 5.77
N TRP A 90 -0.73 10.26 6.25
CA TRP A 90 0.65 9.91 5.94
C TRP A 90 0.72 8.58 5.22
N ILE A 91 1.35 8.56 4.06
CA ILE A 91 1.39 7.40 3.16
C ILE A 91 2.85 7.06 2.86
N ALA A 92 3.20 5.78 2.92
CA ALA A 92 4.40 5.24 2.30
C ALA A 92 3.99 4.16 1.31
N SER A 93 4.46 4.28 0.06
CA SER A 93 4.18 3.27 -0.97
C SER A 93 5.29 3.25 -2.01
N PRO A 94 5.77 2.06 -2.45
CA PRO A 94 6.72 1.99 -3.55
C PRO A 94 6.10 2.46 -4.86
N TYR A 95 4.80 2.21 -5.04
CA TYR A 95 4.02 2.54 -6.24
C TYR A 95 2.83 3.40 -5.84
N PHE A 96 2.92 4.69 -6.14
CA PHE A 96 1.87 5.66 -5.88
C PHE A 96 1.23 6.06 -7.20
N VAL A 97 0.22 5.31 -7.64
CA VAL A 97 -0.53 5.55 -8.89
C VAL A 97 -2.01 5.49 -8.52
N PRO A 98 -2.49 6.43 -7.68
CA PRO A 98 -3.86 6.42 -7.19
C PRO A 98 -4.83 6.57 -8.35
N ASP A 99 -6.06 6.12 -8.12
CA ASP A 99 -7.16 6.43 -9.02
C ASP A 99 -7.69 7.85 -8.79
N ASP A 100 -8.61 8.28 -9.65
CA ASP A 100 -9.15 9.64 -9.62
C ASP A 100 -9.86 9.95 -8.29
N ASP A 101 -10.53 8.94 -7.70
CA ASP A 101 -11.24 9.08 -6.43
C ASP A 101 -10.26 9.35 -5.27
N ILE A 102 -9.22 8.53 -5.15
CA ILE A 102 -8.18 8.66 -4.11
C ILE A 102 -7.38 9.95 -4.31
N LEU A 103 -6.98 10.26 -5.54
CA LEU A 103 -6.24 11.50 -5.86
C LEU A 103 -7.06 12.73 -5.47
N SER A 104 -8.34 12.77 -5.87
CA SER A 104 -9.24 13.88 -5.54
C SER A 104 -9.44 14.02 -4.04
N ALA A 105 -9.62 12.90 -3.32
CA ALA A 105 -9.79 12.91 -1.88
C ALA A 105 -8.54 13.44 -1.15
N LEU A 106 -7.33 13.06 -1.58
CA LEU A 106 -6.08 13.57 -1.03
C LEU A 106 -5.90 15.07 -1.28
N LYS A 107 -6.20 15.54 -2.50
CA LYS A 107 -6.14 16.96 -2.85
C LYS A 107 -7.13 17.78 -2.01
N ILE A 108 -8.37 17.32 -1.87
CA ILE A 108 -9.39 17.99 -1.05
C ILE A 108 -8.96 18.04 0.43
N ALA A 109 -8.39 16.96 0.96
CA ALA A 109 -7.90 16.93 2.33
C ALA A 109 -6.78 17.97 2.54
N ALA A 110 -5.79 18.01 1.65
CA ALA A 110 -4.69 18.98 1.71
C ALA A 110 -5.20 20.43 1.62
N LEU A 111 -6.10 20.72 0.68
CA LEU A 111 -6.74 22.03 0.53
C LEU A 111 -7.58 22.43 1.76
N SER A 112 -8.08 21.44 2.50
CA SER A 112 -8.84 21.66 3.75
C SER A 112 -7.94 21.86 4.98
N GLY A 113 -6.61 21.86 4.81
CA GLY A 113 -5.63 22.06 5.87
C GLY A 113 -5.21 20.79 6.62
N VAL A 114 -5.58 19.60 6.12
CA VAL A 114 -5.07 18.32 6.63
C VAL A 114 -3.61 18.15 6.21
N ASP A 115 -2.73 17.76 7.13
CA ASP A 115 -1.31 17.50 6.84
C ASP A 115 -1.13 16.21 6.05
N VAL A 116 -1.09 16.32 4.73
CA VAL A 116 -0.91 15.19 3.80
C VAL A 116 0.58 15.03 3.48
N ARG A 117 1.15 13.86 3.80
CA ARG A 117 2.56 13.52 3.51
C ARG A 117 2.69 12.18 2.82
N ILE A 118 3.49 12.11 1.77
CA ILE A 118 3.69 10.90 0.98
C ILE A 118 5.20 10.63 0.88
N ILE A 119 5.64 9.42 1.23
CA ILE A 119 7.01 8.95 0.98
C ILE A 119 6.98 7.95 -0.18
N ALA A 120 7.79 8.24 -1.21
CA ALA A 120 7.98 7.39 -2.38
C ALA A 120 9.48 7.05 -2.58
N PRO A 121 9.81 6.01 -3.36
CA PRO A 121 11.20 5.70 -3.67
C PRO A 121 11.85 6.79 -4.52
N LYS A 122 13.09 7.19 -4.16
CA LYS A 122 13.93 8.04 -5.00
C LYS A 122 14.40 7.36 -6.28
N ASN A 123 14.66 6.06 -6.21
CA ASN A 123 15.22 5.28 -7.33
C ASN A 123 14.22 4.22 -7.82
N PRO A 124 14.09 4.01 -9.15
CA PRO A 124 13.18 3.02 -9.72
C PRO A 124 13.70 1.58 -9.53
N ASP A 125 12.84 0.69 -9.05
CA ASP A 125 12.94 -0.74 -9.37
C ASP A 125 12.34 -1.04 -10.76
N LYS A 126 11.28 -0.31 -11.13
CA LYS A 126 10.58 -0.34 -12.42
C LYS A 126 10.37 1.08 -12.95
N ARG A 127 10.97 1.39 -14.10
CA ARG A 127 10.95 2.75 -14.69
C ARG A 127 9.55 3.26 -15.03
N ILE A 128 8.70 2.42 -15.63
CA ILE A 128 7.33 2.82 -16.02
C ILE A 128 6.53 3.26 -14.80
N VAL A 129 6.55 2.45 -13.74
CA VAL A 129 5.82 2.76 -12.50
C VAL A 129 6.38 4.00 -11.80
N PHE A 130 7.71 4.12 -11.78
CA PHE A 130 8.40 5.28 -11.21
C PHE A 130 8.02 6.62 -11.85
N HIS A 131 7.92 6.62 -13.19
CA HIS A 131 7.48 7.79 -13.94
C HIS A 131 5.99 8.05 -13.74
N ALA A 132 5.16 7.00 -13.82
CA ALA A 132 3.73 7.09 -13.54
C ALA A 132 3.47 7.71 -12.16
N SER A 133 4.17 7.28 -11.10
CA SER A 133 3.98 7.90 -9.77
C SER A 133 4.32 9.37 -9.73
N ARG A 134 5.43 9.77 -10.37
CA ARG A 134 5.87 11.16 -10.45
C ARG A 134 4.94 12.06 -11.25
N SER A 135 4.10 11.48 -12.11
CA SER A 135 3.09 12.23 -12.86
C SER A 135 2.01 12.85 -11.96
N TYR A 136 1.72 12.23 -10.80
CA TYR A 136 0.69 12.69 -9.84
C TYR A 136 1.20 13.71 -8.81
N PHE A 137 2.51 13.78 -8.60
CA PHE A 137 3.10 14.66 -7.57
C PHE A 137 2.82 16.15 -7.79
N PRO A 138 2.85 16.71 -9.03
CA PRO A 138 2.61 18.14 -9.24
C PRO A 138 1.23 18.59 -8.71
N GLU A 139 0.18 17.81 -8.97
CA GLU A 139 -1.17 18.15 -8.52
C GLU A 139 -1.35 18.07 -7.00
N LEU A 140 -0.62 17.17 -6.34
CA LEU A 140 -0.62 17.03 -4.89
C LEU A 140 0.17 18.16 -4.23
N LEU A 141 1.34 18.49 -4.77
CA LEU A 141 2.17 19.60 -4.31
C LEU A 141 1.43 20.94 -4.45
N ASP A 142 0.73 21.17 -5.57
CA ASP A 142 -0.09 22.36 -5.80
C ASP A 142 -1.27 22.45 -4.81
N ALA A 143 -1.86 21.30 -4.42
CA ALA A 143 -2.89 21.23 -3.40
C ALA A 143 -2.36 21.41 -1.95
N GLY A 144 -1.04 21.53 -1.76
CA GLY A 144 -0.40 21.72 -0.45
C GLY A 144 0.01 20.42 0.26
N ALA A 145 -0.10 19.27 -0.39
CA ALA A 145 0.47 18.03 0.13
C ALA A 145 2.00 18.05 0.01
N LYS A 146 2.68 17.31 0.88
CA LYS A 146 4.14 17.18 0.87
C LYS A 146 4.54 15.80 0.37
N VAL A 147 5.41 15.77 -0.63
CA VAL A 147 5.95 14.52 -1.18
C VAL A 147 7.43 14.43 -0.86
N TYR A 148 7.87 13.27 -0.39
CA TYR A 148 9.23 12.98 0.01
C TYR A 148 9.78 11.81 -0.80
N GLU A 149 11.05 11.90 -1.19
CA GLU A 149 11.78 10.80 -1.82
C GLU A 149 12.75 10.16 -0.82
N TYR A 150 12.62 8.85 -0.61
CA TYR A 150 13.45 8.10 0.34
C TYR A 150 14.87 7.87 -0.19
N ASP A 151 15.89 8.26 0.58
CA ASP A 151 17.28 8.29 0.13
C ASP A 151 18.10 7.03 0.51
N GLN A 152 17.71 6.31 1.56
CA GLN A 152 18.52 5.19 2.11
C GLN A 152 18.32 3.85 1.38
N GLY A 153 17.77 3.87 0.17
CA GLY A 153 17.56 2.67 -0.65
C GLY A 153 16.21 2.67 -1.35
N PHE A 154 15.48 1.56 -1.25
CA PHE A 154 14.16 1.42 -1.86
C PHE A 154 13.08 1.38 -0.78
N MET A 155 12.19 2.37 -0.78
CA MET A 155 11.00 2.37 0.08
C MET A 155 10.00 1.35 -0.45
N HIS A 156 9.84 0.23 0.25
CA HIS A 156 8.93 -0.85 -0.13
C HIS A 156 7.75 -0.98 0.83
N SER A 157 7.71 -0.24 1.94
CA SER A 157 6.57 -0.24 2.84
C SER A 157 5.28 0.16 2.12
N LYS A 158 4.16 -0.47 2.47
CA LYS A 158 2.82 -0.06 2.05
C LYS A 158 1.97 0.19 3.27
N PHE A 159 1.81 1.46 3.60
CA PHE A 159 0.90 1.83 4.66
C PHE A 159 0.32 3.22 4.45
N ILE A 160 -0.83 3.43 5.09
CA ILE A 160 -1.48 4.72 5.27
C ILE A 160 -1.78 4.89 6.76
N ILE A 161 -1.51 6.08 7.30
CA ILE A 161 -1.81 6.49 8.67
C ILE A 161 -2.72 7.71 8.60
N VAL A 162 -3.80 7.70 9.37
CA VAL A 162 -4.74 8.81 9.49
C VAL A 162 -4.82 9.24 10.95
N ASP A 163 -4.61 10.54 11.17
CA ASP A 163 -4.72 11.23 12.47
C ASP A 163 -3.91 10.59 13.61
N SER A 164 -2.86 9.83 13.28
CA SER A 164 -2.06 9.02 14.22
C SER A 164 -2.86 7.97 15.00
N GLU A 165 -4.11 7.70 14.62
CA GLU A 165 -5.03 6.81 15.35
C GLU A 165 -5.44 5.58 14.52
N LEU A 166 -5.54 5.73 13.21
CA LEU A 166 -5.93 4.66 12.29
C LEU A 166 -4.78 4.39 11.32
N ALA A 167 -4.43 3.13 11.10
CA ALA A 167 -3.45 2.78 10.09
C ALA A 167 -3.89 1.54 9.30
N SER A 168 -3.48 1.47 8.04
CA SER A 168 -3.49 0.23 7.27
C SER A 168 -2.05 -0.12 6.90
N ILE A 169 -1.64 -1.36 7.14
CA ILE A 169 -0.35 -1.91 6.70
C ILE A 169 -0.61 -3.24 6.01
N GLY A 170 -0.01 -3.46 4.85
CA GLY A 170 -0.24 -4.71 4.15
C GLY A 170 0.54 -4.83 2.85
N THR A 171 -0.01 -5.62 1.95
CA THR A 171 0.59 -5.90 0.65
C THR A 171 0.14 -4.88 -0.41
N ALA A 172 -1.04 -4.27 -0.25
CA ALA A 172 -1.61 -3.36 -1.24
C ALA A 172 -0.83 -2.05 -1.37
N ASN A 173 -0.34 -1.76 -2.57
CA ASN A 173 0.18 -0.45 -2.93
C ASN A 173 -0.96 0.58 -3.07
N MET A 174 -0.59 1.86 -3.19
CA MET A 174 -1.52 2.92 -3.55
C MET A 174 -1.67 2.97 -5.08
N ASP A 175 -2.09 1.85 -5.69
CA ASP A 175 -2.24 1.72 -7.14
C ASP A 175 -3.43 0.87 -7.59
N MET A 176 -3.84 1.07 -8.83
CA MET A 176 -4.93 0.34 -9.48
C MET A 176 -4.76 -1.18 -9.48
N ARG A 177 -3.53 -1.69 -9.50
CA ARG A 177 -3.30 -3.15 -9.56
C ARG A 177 -3.65 -3.78 -8.23
N SER A 178 -3.20 -3.19 -7.14
CA SER A 178 -3.57 -3.59 -5.79
C SER A 178 -5.06 -3.38 -5.51
N PHE A 179 -5.71 -2.41 -6.15
CA PHE A 179 -7.14 -2.17 -5.97
C PHE A 179 -8.06 -3.13 -6.73
N HIS A 180 -7.66 -3.60 -7.92
CA HIS A 180 -8.57 -4.34 -8.81
C HIS A 180 -8.11 -5.75 -9.21
N LEU A 181 -6.80 -6.02 -9.25
CA LEU A 181 -6.27 -7.19 -9.94
C LEU A 181 -5.52 -8.17 -9.04
N ASN A 182 -4.82 -7.65 -8.03
CA ASN A 182 -4.03 -8.47 -7.13
C ASN A 182 -4.89 -9.01 -5.99
N PHE A 183 -4.58 -10.22 -5.54
CA PHE A 183 -4.95 -10.65 -4.21
C PHE A 183 -4.06 -9.93 -3.20
N GLU A 184 -4.68 -9.16 -2.30
CA GLU A 184 -4.00 -8.33 -1.31
C GLU A 184 -4.52 -8.63 0.08
N VAL A 185 -3.68 -8.47 1.09
CA VAL A 185 -4.08 -8.59 2.50
C VAL A 185 -3.49 -7.43 3.29
N ASN A 186 -4.38 -6.72 3.99
CA ASN A 186 -4.03 -5.58 4.82
C ASN A 186 -4.56 -5.76 6.25
N ALA A 187 -3.74 -5.35 7.22
CA ALA A 187 -4.13 -5.17 8.61
C ALA A 187 -4.55 -3.71 8.82
N PHE A 188 -5.77 -3.50 9.31
CA PHE A 188 -6.27 -2.22 9.75
C PHE A 188 -6.15 -2.12 11.28
N LEU A 189 -5.40 -1.14 11.75
CA LEU A 189 -5.04 -0.92 13.15
C LEU A 189 -5.80 0.27 13.69
N TYR A 190 -6.58 0.05 14.75
CA TYR A 190 -7.40 1.06 15.42
C TYR A 190 -6.82 1.35 16.80
N LYS A 191 -6.26 2.54 16.99
CA LYS A 191 -5.73 3.06 18.27
C LYS A 191 -4.77 2.13 19.00
N THR A 192 -4.05 1.27 18.26
CA THR A 192 -3.10 0.32 18.84
C THR A 192 -1.76 0.99 19.14
N LYS A 193 -1.00 0.45 20.09
CA LYS A 193 0.43 0.81 20.28
C LYS A 193 1.28 0.63 19.01
N SER A 194 0.90 -0.29 18.13
CA SER A 194 1.56 -0.49 16.84
C SER A 194 1.36 0.70 15.91
N THR A 195 0.23 1.40 16.00
CA THR A 195 -0.03 2.64 15.27
C THR A 195 0.92 3.75 15.73
N GLU A 196 1.10 3.93 17.04
CA GLU A 196 2.07 4.89 17.60
C GLU A 196 3.50 4.58 17.16
N LYS A 197 3.87 3.29 17.18
CA LYS A 197 5.19 2.86 16.67
C LYS A 197 5.34 3.20 15.18
N LEU A 198 4.32 2.92 14.37
CA LEU A 198 4.35 3.21 12.94
C LEU A 198 4.49 4.70 12.65
N VAL A 199 3.81 5.56 13.43
CA VAL A 199 3.96 7.02 13.37
C VAL A 199 5.42 7.41 13.60
N ASN A 200 6.07 6.88 14.63
CA ASN A 200 7.48 7.15 14.92
C ASN A 200 8.41 6.62 13.81
N ASP A 201 8.14 5.42 13.30
CA ASP A 201 8.90 4.84 12.19
C ASP A 201 8.79 5.72 10.92
N PHE A 202 7.59 6.24 10.61
CA PHE A 202 7.39 7.14 9.47
C PHE A 202 8.14 8.47 9.65
N LEU A 203 8.15 9.04 10.86
CA LEU A 203 8.95 10.24 11.15
C LEU A 203 10.45 9.97 10.97
N GLY A 204 10.94 8.80 11.40
CA GLY A 204 12.32 8.39 11.12
C GLY A 204 12.61 8.21 9.64
N ASP A 205 11.65 7.67 8.87
CA ASP A 205 11.78 7.54 7.42
C ASP A 205 11.79 8.92 6.73
N LEU A 206 11.10 9.94 7.27
CA LEU A 206 11.19 11.33 6.78
C LEU A 206 12.57 11.94 7.00
N GLU A 207 13.24 11.66 8.12
CA GLU A 207 14.62 12.12 8.35
C GLU A 207 15.62 11.51 7.35
N GLN A 208 15.26 10.38 6.76
CA GLN A 208 16.02 9.67 5.73
C GLN A 208 15.50 9.95 4.31
N SER A 209 14.70 10.99 4.15
CA SER A 209 14.11 11.43 2.89
C SER A 209 14.36 12.91 2.67
N HIS A 210 14.24 13.37 1.43
CA HIS A 210 14.18 14.79 1.11
C HIS A 210 12.80 15.16 0.57
N GLU A 211 12.33 16.35 0.95
CA GLU A 211 11.07 16.91 0.44
C GLU A 211 11.26 17.36 -1.00
N ILE A 212 10.32 17.01 -1.87
CA ILE A 212 10.30 17.47 -3.25
C ILE A 212 9.90 18.95 -3.25
N VAL A 213 10.80 19.80 -3.74
CA VAL A 213 10.51 21.22 -3.96
C VAL A 213 9.75 21.37 -5.29
N PRO A 214 8.53 21.95 -5.31
CA PRO A 214 7.70 22.01 -6.52
C PRO A 214 8.40 22.65 -7.72
N GLU A 215 9.13 23.75 -7.48
CA GLU A 215 9.85 24.53 -8.49
C GLU A 215 11.01 23.76 -9.13
N GLU A 216 11.69 22.91 -8.35
CA GLU A 216 12.78 22.05 -8.83
C GLU A 216 12.20 20.85 -9.58
N PHE A 217 11.14 20.27 -9.04
CA PHE A 217 10.47 19.12 -9.64
C PHE A 217 9.84 19.45 -11.00
N ALA A 218 9.40 20.69 -11.20
CA ALA A 218 8.90 21.18 -12.48
C ALA A 218 9.98 21.25 -13.58
N LYS A 219 11.27 21.30 -13.23
CA LYS A 219 12.41 21.40 -14.17
C LYS A 219 12.93 20.04 -14.65
N ARG A 220 12.27 18.93 -14.28
CA ARG A 220 12.69 17.59 -14.66
C ARG A 220 12.63 17.35 -16.19
N ASP A 221 13.46 16.44 -16.67
CA ASP A 221 13.64 16.14 -18.10
C ASP A 221 12.30 15.86 -18.82
N PRO A 222 12.03 16.41 -20.03
CA PRO A 222 10.75 16.29 -20.71
C PRO A 222 10.24 14.87 -21.01
N TRP A 223 11.14 13.90 -21.20
CA TRP A 223 10.73 12.48 -21.29
C TRP A 223 10.08 11.98 -19.98
N GLY A 224 10.42 12.62 -18.86
CA GLY A 224 9.83 12.50 -17.54
C GLY A 224 8.67 13.47 -17.26
N SER A 225 8.36 14.42 -18.15
CA SER A 225 7.33 15.46 -17.94
C SER A 225 6.03 15.23 -18.71
N ASP A 226 6.00 14.29 -19.66
CA ASP A 226 4.77 13.90 -20.36
C ASP A 226 3.90 13.00 -19.48
N CYS A 227 3.29 13.62 -18.47
CA CYS A 227 2.50 12.94 -17.43
C CYS A 227 1.38 12.07 -18.03
N LEU A 228 0.69 12.56 -19.06
CA LEU A 228 -0.44 11.87 -19.68
C LEU A 228 0.02 10.61 -20.41
N ASN A 229 1.09 10.69 -21.20
CA ASN A 229 1.62 9.51 -21.88
C ASN A 229 2.19 8.49 -20.89
N GLN A 230 2.78 8.90 -19.77
CA GLN A 230 3.28 7.97 -18.74
C GLN A 230 2.16 7.23 -18.00
N GLN A 231 1.08 7.93 -17.66
CA GLN A 231 -0.12 7.30 -17.10
C GLN A 231 -0.71 6.33 -18.11
N GLN A 232 -0.88 6.76 -19.36
CA GLN A 232 -1.43 5.93 -20.42
C GLN A 232 -0.54 4.72 -20.75
N ASP A 233 0.78 4.86 -20.69
CA ASP A 233 1.73 3.75 -20.82
C ASP A 233 1.62 2.78 -19.65
N TYR A 234 1.47 3.29 -18.42
CA TYR A 234 1.21 2.45 -17.24
C TYR A 234 -0.11 1.70 -17.40
N TYR A 235 -1.20 2.36 -17.82
CA TYR A 235 -2.49 1.73 -18.09
C TYR A 235 -2.41 0.74 -19.26
N HIS A 236 -1.67 1.04 -20.32
CA HIS A 236 -1.47 0.09 -21.42
C HIS A 236 -0.67 -1.13 -20.98
N HIS A 237 0.34 -0.96 -20.13
CA HIS A 237 1.07 -2.09 -19.53
C HIS A 237 0.16 -2.88 -18.58
N PHE A 238 -0.62 -2.17 -17.77
CA PHE A 238 -1.66 -2.71 -16.88
C PHE A 238 -2.62 -3.62 -17.64
N TYR A 239 -3.23 -3.14 -18.74
CA TYR A 239 -4.20 -3.93 -19.52
C TYR A 239 -3.54 -5.00 -20.41
N LYS A 240 -2.30 -4.81 -20.88
CA LYS A 240 -1.60 -5.84 -21.68
C LYS A 240 -1.25 -7.06 -20.84
N ASP A 241 -0.86 -6.88 -19.59
CA ASP A 241 -0.62 -7.99 -18.66
C ASP A 241 -1.93 -8.69 -18.22
N CYS A 242 -3.10 -8.08 -18.48
CA CYS A 242 -4.42 -8.68 -18.23
C CYS A 242 -4.94 -9.59 -19.37
N ILE A 243 -4.45 -9.45 -20.61
CA ILE A 243 -4.93 -10.25 -21.76
C ILE A 243 -4.04 -11.49 -21.94
N PHE A 244 -4.00 -12.35 -20.93
CA PHE A 244 -3.68 -13.78 -21.10
C PHE A 244 -4.34 -14.55 -19.95
N PRO A 245 -5.35 -15.41 -20.22
CA PRO A 245 -5.76 -16.38 -19.23
C PRO A 245 -4.61 -17.38 -19.07
N PHE A 246 -3.91 -17.32 -17.94
CA PHE A 246 -2.97 -18.36 -17.55
C PHE A 246 -3.73 -19.66 -17.27
N PHE A 247 -4.06 -20.40 -18.33
CA PHE A 247 -4.11 -21.86 -18.26
C PHE A 247 -2.69 -22.36 -18.44
N TYR A 248 -2.01 -22.67 -17.33
CA TYR A 248 -0.85 -23.56 -17.36
C TYR A 248 -1.08 -24.72 -16.39
N LYS A 249 -1.35 -25.90 -16.97
CA LYS A 249 -1.16 -27.20 -16.34
C LYS A 249 0.33 -27.35 -16.01
N GLY A 250 0.64 -27.76 -14.79
CA GLY A 250 1.99 -28.15 -14.36
C GLY A 250 2.50 -27.23 -13.26
N GLY A 251 2.31 -27.68 -12.01
CA GLY A 251 2.56 -26.89 -10.82
C GLY A 251 4.02 -26.45 -10.64
N PHE A 252 4.22 -25.38 -9.85
CA PHE A 252 5.51 -25.04 -9.26
C PHE A 252 5.35 -24.20 -7.97
N LEU A 253 6.09 -24.67 -6.95
CA LEU A 253 6.97 -23.97 -6.00
C LEU A 253 6.66 -22.52 -5.58
N ILE A 254 6.18 -22.37 -4.35
CA ILE A 254 6.21 -21.12 -3.59
C ILE A 254 7.66 -20.85 -3.13
N LEU A 255 8.31 -19.86 -3.75
CA LEU A 255 9.59 -19.33 -3.29
C LEU A 255 9.37 -18.32 -2.16
N LEU A 256 9.29 -18.80 -0.92
CA LEU A 256 9.58 -17.97 0.25
C LEU A 256 11.10 -17.85 0.37
N ARG A 257 11.68 -16.82 -0.25
CA ARG A 257 13.10 -16.49 -0.03
C ARG A 257 13.26 -15.74 1.29
N LYS A 258 14.08 -16.31 2.18
CA LYS A 258 14.67 -15.66 3.36
C LYS A 258 15.32 -14.32 3.02
#